data_AF-A0A1A9QBW9-F1
#
_entry.id   AF-A0A1A9QBW9-F1
#
_cell.length_a   1.000
_cell.length_b   1.000
_cell.length_c   1.000
_cell.angle_alpha   90.00
_cell.angle_beta   90.00
_cell.angle_gamma   90.00
#
_symmetry.space_group_name_H-M   'P 1'
#
loop_
_entity.id
_entity.type
_entity.pdbx_description
1 polymer ?
#
loop_
_entity_poly.entity_id
_entity_poly.type
_entity_poly.pdbx_seq_one_letter_code
_entity_poly.pdbx_strand_id
1 'polypeptide(L)'
;MGGLTIAVVALLLIKVSDIINFTWKTKYFKQISQQFSKRWPKEVLIDWEDKEGWENFYRQKLEYQKDLVDIAKTSESFRDYCYSEAEISVQKSFEDCDGRNGWCNNCTKMKYQ
;
A
#
# COMPACT_ATOMS: atom_id res chain seq x y z
N MET A 1 -8.45 -46.85 -10.15
CA MET A 1 -7.45 -45.78 -10.35
C MET A 1 -8.19 -44.54 -10.81
N GLY A 2 -8.11 -43.43 -10.08
CA GLY A 2 -8.76 -42.17 -10.49
C GLY A 2 -9.28 -41.38 -9.30
N GLY A 3 -8.42 -40.56 -8.69
CA GLY A 3 -8.82 -39.77 -7.53
C GLY A 3 -7.72 -38.90 -6.93
N LEU A 4 -6.74 -38.45 -7.73
CA LEU A 4 -5.58 -37.72 -7.18
C LEU A 4 -5.11 -36.52 -7.99
N THR A 5 -5.84 -36.08 -9.01
CA THR A 5 -5.41 -34.98 -9.89
C THR A 5 -6.10 -33.64 -9.65
N ILE A 6 -7.20 -33.58 -8.91
CA ILE A 6 -8.00 -32.33 -8.78
C ILE A 6 -7.39 -31.38 -7.73
N ALA A 7 -6.78 -31.89 -6.67
CA ALA A 7 -6.23 -31.06 -5.59
C ALA A 7 -5.02 -30.21 -6.02
N VAL A 8 -4.18 -30.74 -6.91
CA VAL A 8 -2.95 -30.05 -7.35
C VAL A 8 -3.27 -28.85 -8.27
N VAL A 9 -4.31 -28.99 -9.12
CA VAL A 9 -4.73 -27.92 -10.04
C VAL A 9 -5.38 -26.77 -9.27
N ALA A 10 -6.19 -27.05 -8.24
CA ALA A 10 -6.80 -26.02 -7.41
C ALA A 10 -5.75 -25.20 -6.62
N LEU A 11 -4.75 -25.86 -6.03
CA LEU A 11 -3.67 -25.20 -5.29
C LEU A 11 -2.76 -24.35 -6.20
N LEU A 12 -2.51 -24.80 -7.43
CA LEU A 12 -1.77 -24.02 -8.42
C LEU A 12 -2.56 -22.80 -8.89
N LEU A 13 -3.87 -22.93 -9.13
CA LEU A 13 -4.72 -21.82 -9.53
C LEU A 13 -4.81 -20.73 -8.47
N ILE A 14 -4.93 -21.10 -7.18
CA ILE A 14 -4.97 -20.13 -6.07
C ILE A 14 -3.63 -19.38 -5.96
N LYS A 15 -2.50 -20.08 -6.04
CA LYS A 15 -1.17 -19.45 -6.02
C LYS A 15 -0.93 -18.54 -7.22
N VAL A 16 -1.39 -18.94 -8.41
CA VAL A 16 -1.26 -18.13 -9.62
C VAL A 16 -2.15 -16.89 -9.56
N SER A 17 -3.38 -16.99 -9.05
CA SER A 17 -4.24 -15.82 -8.84
C SER A 17 -3.63 -14.84 -7.85
N ASP A 18 -3.03 -15.31 -6.75
CA ASP A 18 -2.37 -14.44 -5.78
C ASP A 18 -1.13 -13.74 -6.37
N ILE A 19 -0.34 -14.44 -7.20
CA ILE A 19 0.82 -13.85 -7.89
C ILE A 19 0.39 -12.84 -8.96
N ILE A 20 -0.65 -13.13 -9.74
CA ILE A 20 -1.18 -12.22 -10.76
C ILE A 20 -1.78 -10.98 -10.06
N ASN A 21 -2.49 -11.16 -8.96
CA ASN A 21 -3.04 -10.07 -8.15
C ASN A 21 -1.91 -9.21 -7.57
N PHE A 22 -0.83 -9.83 -7.05
CA PHE A 22 0.35 -9.12 -6.57
C PHE A 22 1.05 -8.32 -7.68
N THR A 23 1.26 -8.92 -8.85
CA THR A 23 1.96 -8.28 -9.99
C THR A 23 1.14 -7.13 -10.60
N TRP A 24 -0.18 -7.28 -10.69
CA TRP A 24 -1.08 -6.22 -11.13
C TRP A 24 -1.11 -5.07 -10.14
N LYS A 25 -1.21 -5.39 -8.84
CA LYS A 25 -1.12 -4.43 -7.75
C LYS A 25 0.17 -3.63 -7.85
N THR A 26 1.34 -4.27 -7.93
CA THR A 26 2.63 -3.56 -7.98
C THR A 26 2.79 -2.70 -9.22
N LYS A 27 2.35 -3.17 -10.40
CA LYS A 27 2.36 -2.37 -11.64
C LYS A 27 1.43 -1.17 -11.57
N TYR A 28 0.22 -1.35 -11.03
CA TYR A 28 -0.76 -0.29 -10.82
C TYR A 28 -0.21 0.75 -9.82
N PHE A 29 0.44 0.30 -8.75
CA PHE A 29 0.97 1.19 -7.70
C PHE A 29 2.21 1.97 -8.12
N LYS A 30 3.00 1.43 -9.04
CA LYS A 30 4.08 2.20 -9.65
C LYS A 30 3.54 3.44 -10.37
N GLN A 31 2.38 3.32 -11.03
CA GLN A 31 1.73 4.47 -11.67
C GLN A 31 1.19 5.46 -10.64
N ILE A 32 0.54 4.97 -9.57
CA ILE A 32 0.06 5.82 -8.46
C ILE A 32 1.22 6.61 -7.84
N SER A 33 2.31 5.93 -7.51
CA SER A 33 3.50 6.54 -6.89
C SER A 33 4.14 7.59 -7.79
N GLN A 34 4.15 7.38 -9.11
CA GLN A 34 4.64 8.35 -10.09
C GLN A 34 3.72 9.57 -10.21
N GLN A 35 2.40 9.38 -10.27
CA GLN A 35 1.45 10.50 -10.32
C GLN A 35 1.49 11.31 -9.03
N PHE A 36 1.55 10.63 -7.89
CA PHE A 36 1.71 11.24 -6.59
C PHE A 36 2.99 12.08 -6.52
N SER A 37 4.14 11.51 -6.87
CA SER A 37 5.44 12.21 -6.84
C SER A 37 5.50 13.42 -7.78
N LYS A 38 4.73 13.41 -8.89
CA LYS A 38 4.60 14.56 -9.79
C LYS A 38 3.80 15.69 -9.15
N ARG A 39 2.73 15.37 -8.42
CA ARG A 39 1.86 16.34 -7.75
C ARG A 39 2.50 16.88 -6.46
N TRP A 40 3.18 16.01 -5.71
CA TRP A 40 3.75 16.26 -4.39
C TRP A 40 5.26 15.96 -4.35
N PRO A 41 6.12 16.77 -5.00
CA PRO A 41 7.53 16.46 -5.19
C PRO A 41 8.39 16.44 -3.91
N LYS A 42 7.85 16.98 -2.81
CA LYS A 42 8.49 16.99 -1.48
C LYS A 42 8.10 15.80 -0.62
N GLU A 43 7.13 15.01 -1.07
CA GLU A 43 6.62 13.84 -0.36
C GLU A 43 6.99 12.56 -1.10
N VAL A 44 7.13 11.49 -0.34
CA VAL A 44 7.50 10.17 -0.82
C VAL A 44 6.50 9.17 -0.26
N LEU A 45 5.88 8.41 -1.16
CA LEU A 45 5.26 7.14 -0.82
C LEU A 45 6.36 6.09 -0.74
N ILE A 46 6.35 5.31 0.34
CA ILE A 46 7.24 4.15 0.46
C ILE A 46 6.90 3.19 -0.66
N ASP A 47 7.92 2.56 -1.23
CA ASP A 47 7.69 1.52 -2.21
C ASP A 47 6.78 0.44 -1.60
N TRP A 48 5.71 0.09 -2.31
CA TRP A 48 4.73 -0.89 -1.83
C TRP A 48 5.35 -2.28 -1.65
N GLU A 49 6.43 -2.56 -2.38
CA GLU A 49 7.22 -3.78 -2.27
C GLU A 49 8.25 -3.72 -1.13
N ASP A 50 8.56 -2.53 -0.59
CA ASP A 50 9.53 -2.33 0.49
C ASP A 50 8.92 -2.63 1.87
N LYS A 51 8.84 -3.93 2.17
CA LYS A 51 8.31 -4.43 3.45
C LYS A 51 9.02 -3.80 4.65
N GLU A 52 10.35 -3.69 4.61
CA GLU A 52 11.14 -3.13 5.71
C GLU A 52 10.86 -1.62 5.87
N GLY A 53 10.73 -0.89 4.77
CA GLY A 53 10.34 0.51 4.76
C GLY A 53 8.97 0.75 5.41
N TRP A 54 7.98 -0.11 5.13
CA TRP A 54 6.65 -0.06 5.74
C TRP A 54 6.68 -0.40 7.23
N GLU A 55 7.45 -1.41 7.63
CA GLU A 55 7.64 -1.73 9.05
C GLU A 55 8.27 -0.57 9.82
N ASN A 56 9.32 0.04 9.27
CA ASN A 56 10.00 1.17 9.90
C ASN A 56 9.11 2.41 9.94
N PHE A 57 8.34 2.66 8.90
CA PHE A 57 7.40 3.79 8.88
C PHE A 57 6.26 3.60 9.87
N TYR A 58 5.70 2.40 9.92
CA TYR A 58 4.66 2.06 10.88
C TYR A 58 5.14 2.30 12.31
N ARG A 59 6.35 1.83 12.66
CA ARG A 59 6.97 2.10 13.96
C ARG A 59 7.09 3.60 14.26
N GLN A 60 7.59 4.39 13.30
CA GLN A 60 7.66 5.85 13.47
C GLN A 60 6.28 6.46 13.67
N LYS A 61 5.27 6.05 12.89
CA LYS A 61 3.91 6.57 13.01
C LYS A 61 3.24 6.23 14.33
N LEU A 62 3.48 5.04 14.88
CA LEU A 62 3.01 4.67 16.20
C LEU A 62 3.53 5.59 17.32
N GLU A 63 4.73 6.14 17.17
CA GLU A 63 5.30 7.07 18.15
C GLU A 63 4.57 8.43 18.14
N TYR A 64 4.06 8.87 16.99
CA TYR A 64 3.49 10.20 16.80
C TYR A 64 1.96 10.25 16.69
N GLN A 65 1.31 9.14 16.31
CA GLN A 65 -0.12 9.04 16.03
C GLN A 65 -0.69 7.73 16.59
N LYS A 66 -1.00 7.72 17.89
CA LYS A 66 -1.53 6.52 18.58
C LYS A 66 -2.87 6.04 18.01
N ASP A 67 -3.65 6.95 17.43
CA ASP A 67 -4.95 6.65 16.83
C ASP A 67 -4.83 5.80 15.54
N LEU A 68 -3.63 5.74 14.94
CA LEU A 68 -3.34 4.82 13.83
C LEU A 68 -3.31 3.35 14.27
N VAL A 69 -3.07 3.05 15.55
CA VAL A 69 -3.11 1.69 16.10
C VAL A 69 -4.49 1.06 15.91
N ASP A 70 -5.55 1.87 16.05
CA ASP A 70 -6.93 1.40 15.98
C ASP A 70 -7.37 1.14 14.54
N ILE A 71 -6.84 1.90 13.58
CA ILE A 71 -7.13 1.76 12.15
C ILE A 71 -6.27 0.65 11.52
N ALA A 72 -5.01 0.54 11.96
CA ALA A 72 -4.03 -0.38 11.39
C ALA A 72 -3.14 -1.01 12.48
N LYS A 73 -3.53 -2.22 12.91
CA LYS A 73 -2.86 -2.97 13.98
C LYS A 73 -1.49 -3.56 13.61
N THR A 74 -1.15 -3.64 12.34
CA THR A 74 0.14 -4.15 11.85
C THR A 74 0.70 -3.27 10.75
N SER A 75 2.00 -3.34 10.49
CA SER A 75 2.63 -2.65 9.34
C SER A 75 2.01 -3.06 8.01
N GLU A 76 1.59 -4.32 7.90
CA GLU A 76 0.93 -4.86 6.71
C GLU A 76 -0.48 -4.30 6.53
N SER A 77 -1.30 -4.25 7.59
CA SER A 77 -2.62 -3.63 7.49
C SER A 77 -2.54 -2.11 7.32
N PHE A 78 -1.48 -1.48 7.82
CA PHE A 78 -1.21 -0.06 7.59
C PHE A 78 -0.85 0.24 6.14
N ARG A 79 0.02 -0.59 5.53
CA ARG A 79 0.31 -0.53 4.10
C ARG A 79 -0.97 -0.70 3.27
N ASP A 80 -1.81 -1.68 3.63
CA ASP A 80 -3.05 -1.96 2.89
C ASP A 80 -4.09 -0.84 3.04
N TYR A 81 -4.15 -0.20 4.21
CA TYR A 81 -4.93 1.03 4.42
C TYR A 81 -4.44 2.15 3.50
N CYS A 82 -3.13 2.44 3.54
CA CYS A 82 -2.53 3.47 2.69
C CYS A 82 -2.71 3.18 1.20
N TYR A 83 -2.72 1.91 0.82
CA TYR A 83 -3.03 1.49 -0.54
C TYR A 83 -4.46 1.90 -0.93
N SER A 84 -5.45 1.52 -0.10
CA SER A 84 -6.86 1.79 -0.37
C SER A 84 -7.12 3.29 -0.51
N GLU A 85 -6.53 4.10 0.36
CA GLU A 85 -6.66 5.56 0.31
C GLU A 85 -5.98 6.18 -0.91
N ALA A 86 -4.81 5.69 -1.31
CA ALA A 86 -4.10 6.15 -2.50
C ALA A 86 -4.88 5.84 -3.78
N GLU A 87 -5.51 4.67 -3.86
CA GLU A 87 -6.36 4.25 -4.97
C GLU A 87 -7.61 5.13 -5.10
N ILE A 88 -8.32 5.38 -3.99
CA ILE A 88 -9.46 6.29 -3.96
C ILE A 88 -9.04 7.71 -4.38
N SER A 89 -7.88 8.16 -3.92
CA SER A 89 -7.39 9.51 -4.20
C SER A 89 -7.03 9.70 -5.65
N VAL A 90 -6.49 8.70 -6.34
CA VAL A 90 -6.24 8.78 -7.79
C VAL A 90 -7.56 8.99 -8.54
N GLN A 91 -8.64 8.32 -8.13
CA GLN A 91 -9.97 8.52 -8.73
C GLN A 91 -10.50 9.95 -8.50
N LYS A 92 -10.10 10.57 -7.38
CA LYS A 92 -10.45 11.94 -7.00
C LYS A 92 -9.34 12.96 -7.31
N SER A 93 -8.39 12.66 -8.19
CA SER A 93 -7.29 13.58 -8.55
C SER A 93 -6.46 14.13 -7.39
N PHE A 94 -6.32 13.37 -6.30
CA PHE A 94 -5.61 13.72 -5.07
C PHE A 94 -6.16 14.95 -4.32
N GLU A 95 -7.43 15.30 -4.51
CA GLU A 95 -8.08 16.42 -3.80
C GLU A 95 -8.04 16.25 -2.27
N ASP A 96 -8.23 15.02 -1.79
CA ASP A 96 -8.21 14.68 -0.35
C ASP A 96 -6.79 14.69 0.26
N CYS A 97 -5.76 15.02 -0.54
CA CYS A 97 -4.35 15.10 -0.14
C CYS A 97 -3.85 16.54 0.04
N ASP A 98 -4.66 17.54 -0.31
CA ASP A 98 -4.23 18.93 -0.28
C ASP A 98 -4.07 19.43 1.17
N GLY A 99 -2.88 19.92 1.52
CA GLY A 99 -2.62 20.57 2.82
C GLY A 99 -2.23 19.67 4.01
N ARG A 100 -1.61 18.49 3.78
CA ARG A 100 -1.23 17.52 4.85
C ARG A 100 -2.40 17.08 5.74
N ASN A 101 -3.62 17.11 5.21
CA ASN A 101 -4.79 16.55 5.85
C ASN A 101 -5.12 15.20 5.22
N GLY A 102 -5.85 14.36 5.96
CA GLY A 102 -6.29 13.07 5.47
C GLY A 102 -5.18 12.01 5.39
N TRP A 103 -5.35 11.05 4.48
CA TRP A 103 -4.51 9.86 4.40
C TRP A 103 -3.05 10.18 4.02
N CYS A 104 -2.79 11.25 3.26
CA CYS A 104 -1.42 11.61 2.86
C CYS A 104 -0.53 11.90 4.07
N ASN A 105 -1.06 12.56 5.10
CA ASN A 105 -0.32 12.76 6.34
C ASN A 105 0.06 11.44 7.02
N ASN A 106 -0.81 10.43 6.92
CA ASN A 106 -0.56 9.12 7.51
C ASN A 106 0.39 8.29 6.63
N CYS A 107 0.26 8.40 5.31
CA CYS A 107 0.83 7.45 4.36
C CYS A 107 2.08 7.93 3.63
N THR A 108 2.46 9.20 3.77
CA THR A 108 3.65 9.76 3.10
C THR A 108 4.71 10.25 4.09
N LYS A 109 5.96 10.24 3.62
CA LYS A 109 7.12 10.81 4.31
C LYS A 109 7.59 12.05 3.56
N MET A 110 8.14 13.04 4.27
CA MET A 110 8.87 14.11 3.59
C MET A 110 10.21 13.59 3.07
N LYS A 111 10.59 13.99 1.85
CA LYS A 111 11.81 13.56 1.16
C LYS A 111 13.12 14.04 1.85
N TYR A 112 13.03 15.01 2.75
CA TYR A 112 14.17 15.72 3.34
C TYR A 112 13.97 16.07 4.82
N GLN A 113 13.68 15.09 5.67
CA GLN A 113 13.80 15.23 7.12
C GLN A 113 14.72 14.16 7.69
#